data_AF-A0ABD0QE03-F1
#
_entry.id   AF-A0ABD0QE03-F1
#
_cell.length_a   1.000
_cell.length_b   1.000
_cell.length_c   1.000
_cell.angle_alpha   90.00
_cell.angle_beta   90.00
_cell.angle_gamma   90.00
#
_symmetry.space_group_name_H-M   'P 1'
#
loop_
_entity.id
_entity.type
_entity.pdbx_description
1 polymer ?
#
loop_
_entity_poly.entity_id
_entity_poly.type
_entity_poly.pdbx_seq_one_letter_code
_entity_poly.pdbx_strand_id
1 'polypeptide(L)' 'PGSDGEGLAERTSCSFGSPADLTSTACEPSPSASMEEIQVELQCADLWKRFHDIGTEMIITKAGR' A
#
# COMPACT_ATOMS: atom_id res chain seq x y z
N PRO A 1 -31.51 -31.64 16.65
CA PRO A 1 -30.12 -32.16 16.66
C PRO A 1 -29.49 -32.02 15.27
N GLY A 2 -28.69 -30.97 15.10
CA GLY A 2 -27.87 -30.72 13.92
C GLY A 2 -26.57 -30.08 14.38
N SER A 3 -25.52 -30.90 14.40
CA SER A 3 -24.10 -30.53 14.34
C SER A 3 -23.91 -29.63 13.09
N ASP A 4 -23.01 -28.65 13.00
CA ASP A 4 -21.56 -28.66 13.22
C ASP A 4 -21.16 -27.19 13.54
N GLY A 5 -20.17 -26.89 14.38
CA GLY A 5 -18.80 -27.34 14.23
C GLY A 5 -18.02 -26.33 13.39
N GLU A 6 -17.14 -25.58 14.08
CA GLU A 6 -15.81 -25.19 13.57
C GLU A 6 -15.67 -23.84 12.83
N GLY A 7 -15.15 -22.86 13.59
CA GLY A 7 -13.89 -22.20 13.27
C GLY A 7 -13.72 -21.56 11.89
N LEU A 8 -14.26 -20.35 11.72
CA LEU A 8 -13.73 -19.41 10.72
C LEU A 8 -12.98 -18.26 11.40
N ALA A 9 -11.95 -18.61 12.18
CA ALA A 9 -10.80 -17.73 12.30
C ALA A 9 -10.01 -17.86 10.99
N GLU A 10 -10.60 -17.38 9.88
CA GLU A 10 -9.89 -17.31 8.62
C GLU A 10 -8.84 -16.23 8.78
N ARG A 11 -7.62 -16.74 8.85
CA ARG A 11 -6.40 -16.01 9.08
C ARG A 11 -6.24 -14.98 7.97
N THR A 12 -6.58 -13.72 8.21
CA THR A 12 -5.96 -12.60 7.50
C THR A 12 -4.52 -12.47 8.01
N SER A 13 -3.72 -13.52 7.77
CA SER A 13 -2.28 -13.41 7.81
C SER A 13 -1.90 -12.84 6.45
N CYS A 14 -1.88 -11.51 6.35
CA CYS A 14 -0.94 -10.87 5.44
C CYS A 14 0.46 -11.24 5.97
N SER A 15 0.93 -12.43 5.59
CA SER A 15 2.33 -12.78 5.75
C SER A 15 3.10 -11.80 4.87
N PHE A 16 3.58 -10.73 5.50
CA PHE A 16 4.66 -9.93 4.97
C PHE A 16 5.88 -10.83 4.97
N GLY A 17 6.05 -11.58 3.88
CA GLY A 17 7.26 -12.37 3.65
C GLY A 17 8.44 -11.40 3.64
N SER A 18 9.30 -11.50 4.65
CA SER A 18 10.57 -10.77 4.64
C SER A 18 11.43 -11.29 3.49
N PRO A 19 11.98 -10.41 2.63
CA PRO A 19 12.92 -10.81 1.60
C PRO A 19 14.29 -11.02 2.24
N ALA A 20 14.41 -12.05 3.07
CA ALA A 20 15.70 -12.51 3.54
C ALA A 20 16.12 -13.70 2.67
N ASP A 21 17.22 -13.47 1.95
CA ASP A 21 18.06 -14.48 1.33
C ASP A 21 17.65 -14.99 -0.06
N LEU A 22 17.95 -14.20 -1.09
CA LEU A 22 18.44 -14.76 -2.36
C LEU A 22 19.83 -14.21 -2.61
N THR A 23 20.79 -15.06 -2.30
CA THR A 23 22.22 -14.86 -2.48
C THR A 23 22.55 -14.44 -3.90
N SER A 24 23.36 -13.39 -4.00
CA SER A 24 24.14 -12.90 -5.14
C SER A 24 24.39 -13.94 -6.24
N THR A 25 23.59 -13.88 -7.31
CA THR A 25 24.06 -14.21 -8.65
C THR A 25 24.16 -12.89 -9.40
N ALA A 26 25.35 -12.56 -9.88
CA ALA A 26 25.59 -11.35 -10.66
C ALA A 26 24.80 -11.44 -11.98
N CYS A 27 23.57 -10.93 -11.98
CA CYS A 27 22.94 -10.46 -13.19
C CYS A 27 23.69 -9.21 -13.63
N GLU A 28 24.20 -9.23 -14.85
CA GLU A 28 24.54 -8.05 -15.63
C GLU A 28 23.58 -6.89 -15.32
N PRO A 29 24.04 -5.65 -15.07
CA PRO A 29 23.14 -4.53 -14.89
C PRO A 29 22.53 -4.17 -16.25
N SER A 30 21.59 -4.98 -16.72
CA SER A 30 20.47 -4.46 -17.48
C SER A 30 19.98 -3.25 -16.69
N PRO A 31 19.73 -2.09 -17.31
CA PRO A 31 19.09 -0.98 -16.62
C PRO A 31 17.67 -1.46 -16.32
N SER A 32 17.56 -2.17 -15.20
CA SER A 32 16.35 -2.25 -14.41
C SER A 32 16.05 -0.78 -14.22
N ALA A 33 15.09 -0.24 -14.97
CA ALA A 33 14.68 1.15 -14.85
C ALA A 33 14.42 1.34 -13.36
N SER A 34 15.43 1.89 -12.68
CA SER A 34 15.51 1.80 -11.24
C SER A 34 14.39 2.66 -10.76
N MET A 35 13.71 2.26 -9.68
CA MET A 35 12.60 3.04 -9.15
C MET A 35 12.99 4.52 -8.91
N GLU A 36 14.29 4.81 -8.76
CA GLU A 36 14.91 6.14 -8.85
C GLU A 36 14.50 7.03 -10.05
N GLU A 37 14.13 6.48 -11.20
CA GLU A 37 13.76 7.28 -12.39
C GLU A 37 12.29 7.72 -12.39
N ILE A 38 11.46 7.13 -11.53
CA ILE A 38 10.02 7.42 -11.49
C ILE A 38 9.80 8.67 -10.64
N GLN A 39 9.38 9.75 -11.29
CA GLN A 39 9.04 11.02 -10.64
C GLN A 39 7.53 11.26 -10.72
N VAL A 40 6.94 11.73 -9.63
CA VAL A 40 5.53 12.14 -9.56
C VAL A 40 5.41 13.49 -8.87
N GLU A 41 4.51 14.32 -9.37
CA GLU A 41 4.23 15.64 -8.82
C GLU A 41 2.76 15.75 -8.40
N LEU A 42 2.52 16.43 -7.29
CA LEU A 42 1.17 16.67 -6.78
C LEU A 42 0.54 17.87 -7.50
N GLN A 43 -0.53 17.62 -8.26
CA GLN A 43 -1.32 18.69 -8.84
C GLN A 43 -2.01 19.53 -7.76
N CYS A 44 -2.15 20.84 -8.02
CA CYS A 44 -2.74 21.80 -7.09
C CYS A 44 -2.06 21.78 -5.70
N ALA A 45 -0.75 21.59 -5.63
CA ALA A 45 0.01 21.48 -4.39
C ALA A 45 -0.24 22.64 -3.39
N ASP A 46 -0.38 23.88 -3.87
CA ASP A 46 -0.69 25.03 -3.01
C ASP A 46 -2.04 24.91 -2.30
N LEU A 47 -3.04 24.32 -2.97
CA LEU A 47 -4.36 24.09 -2.39
C LEU A 47 -4.28 23.02 -1.30
N TRP A 48 -3.62 21.90 -1.60
CA TRP A 48 -3.41 20.82 -0.64
C TRP A 48 -2.61 21.28 0.58
N LYS A 49 -1.62 22.16 0.39
CA LYS A 49 -0.86 22.75 1.49
C LYS A 49 -1.76 23.54 2.44
N ARG A 50 -2.66 24.36 1.92
CA ARG A 50 -3.61 25.13 2.77
C ARG A 50 -4.55 24.23 3.55
N PHE A 51 -5.05 23.15 2.96
CA PHE A 51 -5.86 22.16 3.68
C PHE A 51 -5.03 21.43 4.74
N HIS A 52 -3.78 21.06 4.42
CA HIS A 52 -2.87 20.42 5.36
C HIS A 52 -2.56 21.31 6.57
N ASP A 53 -2.33 22.61 6.37
CA ASP A 53 -1.97 23.55 7.43
C ASP A 53 -3.08 23.70 8.50
N ILE A 54 -4.34 23.49 8.12
CA ILE A 54 -5.51 23.58 9.01
C ILE A 54 -5.95 22.19 9.51
N GLY A 55 -5.61 21.14 8.76
CA GLY A 55 -6.06 19.76 8.96
C GLY A 55 -7.01 19.35 7.83
N THR A 56 -6.54 18.48 6.93
CA THR A 56 -7.37 17.99 5.82
C THR A 56 -8.41 17.00 6.34
N GLU A 57 -9.69 17.38 6.25
CA GLU A 57 -10.82 16.50 6.59
C GLU A 57 -11.56 16.07 5.32
N MET A 58 -11.79 14.77 5.19
CA MET A 58 -12.61 14.20 4.12
C MET A 58 -13.88 13.69 4.73
N ILE A 59 -15.02 14.23 4.29
CA ILE A 59 -16.30 13.73 4.76
C ILE A 59 -16.50 12.33 4.11
N ILE A 60 -17.35 11.42 4.64
CA ILE A 60 -17.85 10.18 3.94
C ILE A 60 -19.38 10.07 4.07
N THR A 61 -20.15 9.86 2.98
CA THR A 61 -21.62 9.67 3.08
C THR A 61 -22.00 8.22 2.79
N LYS A 62 -23.22 7.83 3.16
CA LYS A 62 -23.78 6.52 2.81
C LYS A 62 -23.79 6.25 1.29
N ALA A 63 -23.90 7.28 0.46
CA ALA A 63 -23.89 7.15 -1.00
C ALA A 63 -22.49 7.27 -1.63
N GLY A 64 -21.46 7.60 -0.85
CA GLY A 64 -20.11 7.92 -1.33
C GLY A 64 -19.77 9.41 -1.21
N ARG A 65 -18.68 9.81 -1.87
CA ARG A 65 -18.21 11.18 -2.00
C ARG A 65 -18.08 11.52 -3.46
#